data_AF-A0A0D2EP02-F1
#
_entry.id   AF-A0A0D2EP02-F1
#
_cell.length_a   1.000
_cell.length_b   1.000
_cell.length_c   1.000
_cell.angle_alpha   90.00
_cell.angle_beta   90.00
_cell.angle_gamma   90.00
#
_symmetry.space_group_name_H-M   'P 1'
#
loop_
_entity.id
_entity.type
_entity.pdbx_description
1 polymer ?
#
loop_
_entity_poly.entity_id
_entity_poly.type
_entity_poly.pdbx_seq_one_letter_code
_entity_poly.pdbx_strand_id
1 'polypeptide(L)'
;MSGSQLFWTLLALCASLSYAQDAGGDGGSGNDSGGDGPPAYYHRVVVAHAVLASVSWVVFFPLGAVLMRMMSGPNTIWLHAAVQGFSTIVFTAAMGMGIWMARVTDSLNTYHPIIGLVIFSVIWLQIIMAFVNHFVLFQKHQRRTTLAAAHMWLGRILITLGMVNGGLGLKLSSNAGSGDYIAYGVFSGVIWLAYVCVITYFEIRAPREGPGHPGVLEKRRVLNGSDDSENGQGSYESHEGRYTTRA
;
A
#
# COMPACT_ATOMS: atom_id res chain seq x y z
N MET A 1 -26.22 -13.73 -4.60
CA MET A 1 -25.80 -12.30 -4.53
C MET A 1 -24.32 -12.23 -4.88
N SER A 2 -23.91 -11.39 -5.85
CA SER A 2 -22.47 -11.26 -6.17
C SER A 2 -21.76 -10.46 -5.07
N GLY A 3 -20.46 -10.73 -4.85
CA GLY A 3 -19.66 -10.04 -3.83
C GLY A 3 -19.60 -8.52 -4.01
N SER A 4 -19.79 -8.01 -5.24
CA SER A 4 -19.92 -6.58 -5.52
C SER A 4 -21.21 -5.97 -4.97
N GLN A 5 -22.32 -6.71 -4.97
CA GLN A 5 -23.60 -6.22 -4.44
C GLN A 5 -23.55 -6.11 -2.90
N LEU A 6 -22.86 -7.02 -2.23
CA LEU A 6 -22.64 -6.95 -0.78
C LEU A 6 -21.73 -5.76 -0.40
N PHE A 7 -20.69 -5.47 -1.19
CA PHE A 7 -19.83 -4.31 -0.98
C PHE A 7 -20.60 -2.99 -1.11
N TRP A 8 -21.39 -2.83 -2.18
CA TRP A 8 -22.17 -1.60 -2.41
C TRP A 8 -23.32 -1.45 -1.41
N THR A 9 -23.98 -2.54 -1.02
CA THR A 9 -25.06 -2.48 -0.02
C THR A 9 -24.54 -2.21 1.39
N LEU A 10 -23.37 -2.71 1.78
CA LEU A 10 -22.78 -2.44 3.09
C LEU A 10 -22.18 -1.03 3.18
N LEU A 11 -21.50 -0.55 2.12
CA LEU A 11 -21.05 0.84 2.04
C LEU A 11 -22.25 1.79 2.05
N ALA A 12 -23.31 1.45 1.31
CA ALA A 12 -24.57 2.17 1.35
C ALA A 12 -25.22 2.10 2.72
N LEU A 13 -25.21 0.97 3.43
CA LEU A 13 -25.77 0.86 4.79
C LEU A 13 -25.03 1.74 5.80
N CYS A 14 -23.69 1.80 5.76
CA CYS A 14 -22.92 2.72 6.59
C CYS A 14 -23.20 4.19 6.24
N ALA A 15 -23.29 4.52 4.94
CA ALA A 15 -23.66 5.86 4.50
C ALA A 15 -25.11 6.23 4.81
N SER A 16 -26.04 5.27 4.73
CA SER A 16 -27.48 5.44 4.93
C SER A 16 -27.83 5.57 6.41
N LEU A 17 -27.16 4.83 7.28
CA LEU A 17 -27.30 4.99 8.73
C LEU A 17 -26.82 6.39 9.18
N SER A 18 -25.77 6.90 8.53
CA SER A 18 -25.26 8.26 8.74
C SER A 18 -26.18 9.34 8.14
N TYR A 19 -26.78 9.09 6.96
CA TYR A 19 -27.72 10.01 6.30
C TYR A 19 -29.06 10.09 7.03
N ALA A 20 -29.54 8.99 7.62
CA ALA A 20 -30.75 8.97 8.44
C ALA A 20 -30.63 9.79 9.73
N GLN A 21 -29.41 10.00 10.25
CA GLN A 21 -29.16 10.92 11.37
C GLN A 21 -29.16 12.41 10.96
N ASP A 22 -28.79 12.74 9.70
CA ASP A 22 -28.77 14.13 9.18
C ASP A 22 -30.16 14.60 8.71
N ALA A 23 -31.09 13.68 8.42
CA ALA A 23 -32.47 14.01 8.02
C ALA A 23 -33.35 14.60 9.15
N GLY A 24 -32.84 14.63 10.39
CA GLY A 24 -33.49 15.29 11.55
C GLY A 24 -32.89 16.65 11.94
N GLY A 25 -31.85 17.12 11.24
CA GLY A 25 -31.14 18.36 11.56
C GLY A 25 -31.67 19.54 10.76
N ASP A 26 -32.64 20.25 11.32
CA ASP A 26 -33.27 21.45 10.74
C ASP A 26 -32.25 22.51 10.31
N GLY A 27 -32.51 23.12 9.15
CA GLY A 27 -31.68 24.12 8.49
C GLY A 27 -31.75 25.47 9.20
N GLY A 28 -31.14 25.58 10.37
CA GLY A 28 -30.99 26.84 11.09
C GLY A 28 -29.78 27.63 10.58
N SER A 29 -30.02 28.65 9.76
CA SER A 29 -29.09 29.78 9.60
C SER A 29 -29.00 30.52 10.94
N GLY A 30 -28.10 30.08 11.81
CA GLY A 30 -27.87 30.63 13.15
C GLY A 30 -26.63 31.52 13.19
N ASN A 31 -26.87 32.79 13.49
CA ASN A 31 -25.90 33.87 13.60
C ASN A 31 -24.76 33.56 14.59
N ASP A 32 -23.51 33.71 14.15
CA ASP A 32 -22.29 33.55 14.97
C ASP A 32 -22.36 34.45 16.21
N SER A 33 -22.66 33.84 17.36
CA SER A 33 -22.67 34.50 18.66
C SER A 33 -21.69 33.74 19.55
N GLY A 34 -20.49 34.33 19.71
CA GLY A 34 -19.34 33.93 20.54
C GLY A 34 -19.56 32.93 21.68
N GLY A 35 -19.73 31.65 21.35
CA GLY A 35 -19.73 30.55 22.29
C GLY A 35 -18.46 29.72 22.15
N ASP A 36 -17.83 29.36 23.28
CA ASP A 36 -16.65 28.48 23.39
C ASP A 36 -16.91 27.01 22.97
N GLY A 37 -17.81 26.78 22.00
CA GLY A 37 -18.25 25.46 21.54
C GLY A 37 -17.84 25.15 20.09
N PRO A 38 -17.81 23.86 19.69
CA PRO A 38 -17.55 23.47 18.30
C PRO A 38 -18.60 24.05 17.34
N PRO A 39 -18.22 24.38 16.09
CA PRO A 39 -19.16 24.96 15.13
C PRO A 39 -20.29 23.99 14.75
N ALA A 40 -21.41 24.52 14.27
CA ALA A 40 -22.61 23.73 13.93
C ALA A 40 -22.34 22.57 12.94
N TYR A 41 -21.34 22.70 12.06
CA TYR A 41 -20.95 21.67 11.10
C TYR A 41 -19.95 20.64 11.64
N TYR A 42 -19.54 20.73 12.91
CA TYR A 42 -18.52 19.84 13.51
C TYR A 42 -18.87 18.37 13.35
N HIS A 43 -20.12 17.99 13.62
CA HIS A 43 -20.57 16.59 13.49
C HIS A 43 -20.43 16.05 12.06
N ARG A 44 -20.73 16.87 11.05
CA ARG A 44 -20.56 16.50 9.63
C ARG A 44 -19.10 16.24 9.29
N VAL A 45 -18.18 17.01 9.89
CA VAL A 45 -16.73 16.80 9.73
C VAL A 45 -16.27 15.51 10.41
N VAL A 46 -16.81 15.19 11.60
CA VAL A 46 -16.54 13.89 12.28
C VAL A 46 -16.92 12.72 11.39
N VAL A 47 -18.13 12.75 10.83
CA VAL A 47 -18.62 11.68 9.93
C VAL A 47 -17.77 11.61 8.66
N ALA A 48 -17.48 12.75 8.02
CA ALA A 48 -16.65 12.79 6.81
C ALA A 48 -15.23 12.24 7.06
N HIS A 49 -14.60 12.61 8.18
CA HIS A 49 -13.31 12.07 8.59
C HIS A 49 -13.38 10.55 8.77
N ALA A 50 -14.35 10.06 9.54
CA ALA A 50 -14.50 8.65 9.85
C ALA A 50 -14.71 7.81 8.59
N VAL A 51 -15.57 8.26 7.67
CA VAL A 51 -15.84 7.58 6.40
C VAL A 51 -14.61 7.58 5.49
N LEU A 52 -13.99 8.72 5.24
CA LEU A 52 -12.83 8.81 4.34
C LEU A 52 -11.62 8.05 4.88
N ALA A 53 -11.34 8.15 6.19
CA ALA A 53 -10.27 7.40 6.83
C ALA A 53 -10.54 5.89 6.77
N SER A 54 -11.76 5.45 7.09
CA SER A 54 -12.12 4.02 7.08
C SER A 54 -12.06 3.44 5.67
N VAL A 55 -12.60 4.12 4.68
CA VAL A 55 -12.56 3.66 3.28
C VAL A 55 -11.11 3.55 2.78
N SER A 56 -10.26 4.53 3.11
CA SER A 56 -8.84 4.47 2.73
C SER A 56 -8.12 3.29 3.37
N TRP A 57 -8.21 3.13 4.70
CA TRP A 57 -7.48 2.10 5.45
C TRP A 57 -8.04 0.69 5.36
N VAL A 58 -9.36 0.56 5.35
CA VAL A 58 -10.01 -0.76 5.34
C VAL A 58 -10.11 -1.30 3.92
N VAL A 59 -10.29 -0.44 2.91
CA VAL A 59 -10.55 -0.90 1.54
C VAL A 59 -9.34 -0.68 0.63
N PHE A 60 -8.96 0.56 0.40
CA PHE A 60 -8.05 0.86 -0.71
C PHE A 60 -6.59 0.49 -0.44
N PHE A 61 -6.05 0.75 0.75
CA PHE A 61 -4.67 0.36 1.09
C PHE A 61 -4.46 -1.17 1.02
N PRO A 62 -5.33 -2.02 1.60
CA PRO A 62 -5.26 -3.48 1.45
C PRO A 62 -5.43 -3.93 0.00
N LEU A 63 -6.36 -3.31 -0.73
CA LEU A 63 -6.60 -3.64 -2.14
C LEU A 63 -5.36 -3.41 -2.99
N GLY A 64 -4.71 -2.24 -2.86
CA GLY A 64 -3.47 -1.94 -3.57
C GLY A 64 -2.36 -2.96 -3.29
N ALA A 65 -2.26 -3.44 -2.04
CA ALA A 65 -1.29 -4.46 -1.65
C ALA A 65 -1.62 -5.86 -2.20
N VAL A 66 -2.91 -6.24 -2.26
CA VAL A 66 -3.36 -7.52 -2.82
C VAL A 66 -3.20 -7.58 -4.33
N LEU A 67 -3.48 -6.49 -5.05
CA LEU A 67 -3.33 -6.42 -6.50
C LEU A 67 -1.90 -6.76 -6.97
N MET A 68 -0.88 -6.32 -6.22
CA MET A 68 0.53 -6.68 -6.47
C MET A 68 0.83 -8.18 -6.37
N ARG A 69 -0.02 -8.96 -5.70
CA ARG A 69 0.14 -10.42 -5.56
C ARG A 69 -0.71 -11.21 -6.55
N MET A 70 -1.86 -10.68 -6.93
CA MET A 70 -2.78 -11.36 -7.86
C MET A 70 -2.39 -11.16 -9.32
N MET A 71 -1.82 -10.00 -9.67
CA MET A 71 -1.50 -9.66 -11.06
C MET A 71 0.00 -9.67 -11.30
N SER A 72 0.42 -10.18 -12.46
CA SER A 72 1.82 -10.19 -12.89
C SER A 72 2.01 -9.26 -14.08
N GLY A 73 3.07 -8.44 -14.06
CA GLY A 73 3.45 -7.59 -15.19
C GLY A 73 3.76 -6.14 -14.79
N PRO A 74 4.29 -5.34 -15.75
CA PRO A 74 4.66 -3.95 -15.51
C PRO A 74 3.46 -3.06 -15.16
N ASN A 75 2.28 -3.37 -15.71
CA ASN A 75 1.04 -2.62 -15.44
C ASN A 75 0.58 -2.76 -13.99
N THR A 76 0.92 -3.86 -13.31
CA THR A 76 0.55 -4.07 -11.91
C THR A 76 1.17 -3.02 -10.99
N ILE A 77 2.42 -2.61 -11.25
CA ILE A 77 3.12 -1.60 -10.43
C ILE A 77 2.42 -0.25 -10.58
N TRP A 78 2.02 0.12 -11.79
CA TRP A 78 1.28 1.36 -12.04
C TRP A 78 -0.11 1.35 -11.41
N LEU A 79 -0.82 0.22 -11.49
CA LEU A 79 -2.10 0.06 -10.83
C LEU A 79 -1.96 0.16 -9.30
N HIS A 80 -0.95 -0.48 -8.72
CA HIS A 80 -0.62 -0.34 -7.30
C HIS A 80 -0.33 1.11 -6.94
N ALA A 81 0.55 1.78 -7.68
CA ALA A 81 0.87 3.18 -7.44
C ALA A 81 -0.37 4.09 -7.54
N ALA A 82 -1.25 3.85 -8.50
CA ALA A 82 -2.49 4.60 -8.67
C ALA A 82 -3.45 4.40 -7.48
N VAL A 83 -3.69 3.16 -7.07
CA VAL A 83 -4.57 2.84 -5.93
C VAL A 83 -3.99 3.39 -4.62
N GLN A 84 -2.68 3.24 -4.39
CA GLN A 84 -2.02 3.77 -3.19
C GLN A 84 -1.97 5.30 -3.19
N GLY A 85 -1.74 5.92 -4.34
CA GLY A 85 -1.78 7.37 -4.51
C GLY A 85 -3.16 7.93 -4.19
N PHE A 86 -4.20 7.33 -4.76
CA PHE A 86 -5.59 7.68 -4.47
C PHE A 86 -5.92 7.53 -2.97
N SER A 87 -5.56 6.39 -2.37
CA SER A 87 -5.74 6.13 -0.93
C SER A 87 -5.07 7.19 -0.07
N THR A 88 -3.85 7.57 -0.45
CA THR A 88 -3.06 8.58 0.26
C THR A 88 -3.69 9.96 0.16
N ILE A 89 -4.19 10.36 -1.01
CA ILE A 89 -4.89 11.64 -1.19
C ILE A 89 -6.16 11.69 -0.32
N VAL A 90 -6.98 10.64 -0.37
CA VAL A 90 -8.20 10.52 0.45
C VAL A 90 -7.86 10.58 1.95
N PHE A 91 -6.83 9.84 2.38
CA PHE A 91 -6.40 9.84 3.77
C PHE A 91 -5.79 11.19 4.19
N THR A 92 -5.12 11.91 3.29
CA THR A 92 -4.59 13.25 3.58
C THR A 92 -5.72 14.23 3.87
N ALA A 93 -6.81 14.18 3.10
CA ALA A 93 -8.01 14.98 3.38
C ALA A 93 -8.62 14.60 4.74
N ALA A 94 -8.74 13.29 5.04
CA ALA A 94 -9.19 12.80 6.34
C ALA A 94 -8.29 13.30 7.48
N MET A 95 -6.97 13.25 7.33
CA MET A 95 -6.01 13.74 8.33
C MET A 95 -6.14 15.24 8.57
N GLY A 96 -6.35 16.04 7.52
CA GLY A 96 -6.60 17.48 7.67
C GLY A 96 -7.82 17.76 8.56
N MET A 97 -8.94 17.08 8.30
CA MET A 97 -10.13 17.16 9.15
C MET A 97 -9.87 16.66 10.58
N GLY A 98 -9.12 15.56 10.75
CA GLY A 98 -8.78 15.01 12.06
C GLY A 98 -7.93 15.95 12.91
N ILE A 99 -6.93 16.60 12.31
CA ILE A 99 -6.09 17.61 12.97
C ILE A 99 -6.95 18.80 13.40
N TRP A 100 -7.83 19.29 12.51
CA TRP A 100 -8.74 20.38 12.84
C TRP A 100 -9.66 20.02 14.01
N MET A 101 -10.30 18.84 13.98
CA MET A 101 -11.17 18.40 15.08
C MET A 101 -10.41 18.26 16.40
N ALA A 102 -9.19 17.71 16.36
CA ALA A 102 -8.38 17.53 17.56
C ALA A 102 -7.86 18.85 18.14
N ARG A 103 -7.72 19.91 17.32
CA ARG A 103 -7.45 21.28 17.79
C ARG A 103 -8.67 21.92 18.44
N VAL A 104 -9.85 21.74 17.84
CA VAL A 104 -11.11 22.27 18.38
C VAL A 104 -11.46 21.66 19.73
N THR A 105 -11.16 20.37 19.93
CA THR A 105 -11.47 19.65 21.18
C THR A 105 -10.28 19.48 22.12
N ASP A 106 -9.14 20.12 21.83
CA ASP A 106 -7.88 20.00 22.57
C ASP A 106 -7.45 18.55 22.86
N SER A 107 -7.68 17.66 21.90
CA SER A 107 -7.52 16.21 22.05
C SER A 107 -6.32 15.63 21.29
N LEU A 108 -5.39 16.48 20.82
CA LEU A 108 -4.20 16.05 20.07
C LEU A 108 -3.29 15.09 20.85
N ASN A 109 -3.33 15.12 22.18
CA ASN A 109 -2.53 14.25 23.04
C ASN A 109 -3.19 12.88 23.33
N THR A 110 -4.31 12.57 22.68
CA THR A 110 -4.96 11.25 22.80
C THR A 110 -4.32 10.23 21.85
N TYR A 111 -4.53 8.94 22.13
CA TYR A 111 -3.89 7.86 21.36
C TYR A 111 -4.20 7.90 19.85
N HIS A 112 -5.45 8.18 19.48
CA HIS A 112 -5.89 8.13 18.08
C HIS A 112 -5.20 9.19 17.19
N PRO A 113 -5.18 10.50 17.55
CA PRO A 113 -4.45 11.51 16.79
C PRO A 113 -2.94 11.28 16.78
N ILE A 114 -2.32 10.87 17.89
CA ILE A 114 -0.86 10.60 17.94
C ILE A 114 -0.51 9.48 16.96
N ILE A 115 -1.21 8.34 17.03
CA ILE A 115 -0.97 7.20 16.13
C ILE A 115 -1.27 7.59 14.68
N GLY A 116 -2.37 8.31 14.45
CA GLY A 116 -2.73 8.81 13.12
C GLY A 116 -1.66 9.70 12.48
N LEU A 117 -1.06 10.61 13.26
CA LEU A 117 0.03 11.48 12.80
C LEU A 117 1.29 10.67 12.46
N VAL A 118 1.67 9.71 13.32
CA VAL A 118 2.81 8.82 13.05
C VAL A 118 2.58 8.05 11.75
N ILE A 119 1.41 7.41 11.60
CA ILE A 119 1.05 6.68 10.39
C ILE A 119 1.12 7.58 9.16
N PHE A 120 0.58 8.80 9.25
CA PHE A 120 0.61 9.76 8.15
C PHE A 120 2.04 10.15 7.75
N SER A 121 2.93 10.42 8.71
CA SER A 121 4.33 10.69 8.43
C SER A 121 5.03 9.51 7.75
N VAL A 122 4.76 8.28 8.21
CA VAL A 122 5.40 7.08 7.66
C VAL A 122 4.87 6.74 6.25
N ILE A 123 3.63 7.11 5.88
CA ILE A 123 3.16 6.96 4.50
C ILE A 123 4.02 7.76 3.50
N TRP A 124 4.40 8.99 3.84
CA TRP A 124 5.26 9.78 2.97
C TRP A 124 6.65 9.15 2.83
N LEU A 125 7.19 8.61 3.94
CA LEU A 125 8.41 7.81 3.90
C LEU A 125 8.25 6.59 2.97
N GLN A 126 7.11 5.90 3.02
CA GLN A 126 6.83 4.76 2.15
C GLN A 126 6.82 5.11 0.67
N ILE A 127 6.24 6.25 0.32
CA ILE A 127 6.24 6.76 -1.06
C ILE A 127 7.68 6.99 -1.51
N ILE A 128 8.48 7.71 -0.71
CA ILE A 128 9.89 7.98 -1.03
C ILE A 128 10.67 6.67 -1.18
N MET A 129 10.51 5.72 -0.26
CA MET A 129 11.14 4.40 -0.33
C MET A 129 10.78 3.64 -1.62
N ALA A 130 9.50 3.68 -2.01
CA ALA A 130 9.02 3.04 -3.23
C ALA A 130 9.65 3.68 -4.49
N PHE A 131 9.65 5.02 -4.56
CA PHE A 131 10.24 5.77 -5.65
C PHE A 131 11.74 5.49 -5.77
N VAL A 132 12.51 5.62 -4.68
CA VAL A 132 13.96 5.36 -4.70
C VAL A 132 14.25 3.92 -5.11
N ASN A 133 13.49 2.96 -4.57
CA ASN A 133 13.68 1.56 -4.94
C ASN A 133 13.41 1.32 -6.44
N HIS A 134 12.30 1.84 -6.96
CA HIS A 134 11.88 1.58 -8.33
C HIS A 134 12.80 2.29 -9.36
N PHE A 135 13.09 3.58 -9.15
CA PHE A 135 13.83 4.38 -10.13
C PHE A 135 15.35 4.24 -10.01
N VAL A 136 15.90 4.01 -8.81
CA VAL A 136 17.36 4.01 -8.62
C VAL A 136 17.90 2.59 -8.43
N LEU A 137 17.31 1.85 -7.50
CA LEU A 137 17.92 0.60 -7.04
C LEU A 137 17.59 -0.59 -7.95
N PHE A 138 16.35 -0.68 -8.42
CA PHE A 138 15.90 -1.79 -9.27
C PHE A 138 16.62 -1.80 -10.61
N GLN A 139 16.86 -0.62 -11.21
CA GLN A 139 17.62 -0.47 -12.45
C GLN A 139 19.06 -0.97 -12.29
N LYS A 140 19.68 -0.74 -11.13
CA LYS A 140 21.07 -1.10 -10.84
C LYS A 140 21.28 -2.56 -10.44
N HIS A 141 20.37 -3.15 -9.65
CA HIS A 141 20.61 -4.45 -9.02
C HIS A 141 19.82 -5.59 -9.66
N GLN A 142 18.73 -5.31 -10.40
CA GLN A 142 17.84 -6.30 -11.03
C GLN A 142 17.40 -7.43 -10.07
N ARG A 143 17.39 -7.16 -8.76
CA ARG A 143 17.10 -8.08 -7.66
C ARG A 143 16.39 -7.34 -6.53
N ARG A 144 15.71 -8.08 -5.64
CA ARG A 144 15.06 -7.52 -4.44
C ARG A 144 16.11 -6.85 -3.54
N THR A 145 15.94 -5.55 -3.30
CA THR A 145 16.80 -4.78 -2.40
C THR A 145 16.27 -4.81 -0.96
N THR A 146 17.12 -4.48 0.01
CA THR A 146 16.71 -4.30 1.40
C THR A 146 15.63 -3.22 1.55
N LEU A 147 15.67 -2.17 0.73
CA LEU A 147 14.66 -1.12 0.70
C LEU A 147 13.29 -1.64 0.22
N ALA A 148 13.28 -2.54 -0.78
CA ALA A 148 12.06 -3.20 -1.20
C ALA A 148 11.47 -4.09 -0.09
N ALA A 149 12.32 -4.82 0.65
CA ALA A 149 11.88 -5.62 1.79
C ALA A 149 11.31 -4.75 2.91
N ALA A 150 11.99 -3.65 3.24
CA ALA A 150 11.53 -2.68 4.22
C ALA A 150 10.19 -2.06 3.82
N HIS A 151 10.04 -1.62 2.56
CA HIS A 151 8.78 -1.07 2.03
C HIS A 151 7.62 -2.05 2.19
N MET A 152 7.82 -3.33 1.82
CA MET A 152 6.80 -4.38 1.96
C MET A 152 6.38 -4.63 3.41
N TRP A 153 7.32 -4.81 4.32
CA TRP A 153 7.02 -5.10 5.72
C TRP A 153 6.40 -3.91 6.44
N LEU A 154 6.96 -2.72 6.22
CA LEU A 154 6.43 -1.49 6.80
C LEU A 154 5.02 -1.22 6.27
N GLY A 155 4.70 -1.59 5.02
CA GLY A 155 3.36 -1.43 4.44
C GLY A 155 2.32 -2.32 5.14
N ARG A 156 2.70 -3.58 5.44
CA ARG A 156 1.85 -4.53 6.19
C ARG A 156 1.56 -4.04 7.62
N ILE A 157 2.58 -3.50 8.27
CA ILE A 157 2.47 -2.92 9.63
C ILE A 157 1.52 -1.72 9.59
N LEU A 158 1.71 -0.80 8.64
CA LEU A 158 0.86 0.38 8.52
C LEU A 158 -0.61 0.04 8.24
N ILE A 159 -0.90 -0.91 7.35
CA ILE A 159 -2.29 -1.34 7.08
C ILE A 159 -2.97 -1.79 8.37
N THR A 160 -2.28 -2.61 9.16
CA THR A 160 -2.82 -3.11 10.43
C THR A 160 -2.99 -1.99 11.44
N LEU A 161 -1.98 -1.12 11.61
CA LEU A 161 -2.05 0.02 12.52
C LEU A 161 -3.15 1.01 12.13
N GLY A 162 -3.38 1.25 10.84
CA GLY A 162 -4.43 2.15 10.36
C GLY A 162 -5.83 1.65 10.69
N MET A 163 -6.08 0.34 10.52
CA MET A 163 -7.36 -0.28 10.92
C MET A 163 -7.56 -0.24 12.43
N VAL A 164 -6.53 -0.56 13.23
CA VAL A 164 -6.60 -0.45 14.69
C VAL A 164 -6.84 1.01 15.10
N ASN A 165 -6.17 1.96 14.45
CA ASN A 165 -6.34 3.37 14.73
C ASN A 165 -7.76 3.87 14.42
N GLY A 166 -8.41 3.36 13.38
CA GLY A 166 -9.82 3.66 13.11
C GLY A 166 -10.75 3.19 14.23
N GLY A 167 -10.48 2.02 14.82
CA GLY A 167 -11.19 1.54 16.01
C GLY A 167 -10.96 2.42 17.25
N LEU A 168 -9.74 2.93 17.44
CA LEU A 168 -9.44 3.92 18.49
C LEU A 168 -10.15 5.25 18.26
N GLY A 169 -10.34 5.65 16.99
CA GLY A 169 -11.09 6.85 16.62
C GLY A 169 -12.57 6.74 16.99
N LEU A 170 -13.18 5.57 16.79
CA LEU A 170 -14.54 5.29 17.29
C LEU A 170 -14.60 5.38 18.80
N LYS A 171 -13.58 4.86 19.51
CA LYS A 171 -13.48 4.96 20.98
C LYS A 171 -13.42 6.39 21.50
N LEU A 172 -12.80 7.29 20.74
CA LEU A 172 -12.70 8.70 21.06
C LEU A 172 -13.99 9.47 20.72
N SER A 173 -14.83 8.94 19.84
CA SER A 173 -16.06 9.58 19.41
C SER A 173 -17.16 9.45 20.46
N SER A 174 -17.68 10.57 20.94
CA SER A 174 -18.84 10.61 21.85
C SER A 174 -20.15 10.13 21.18
N ASN A 175 -20.19 10.10 19.85
CA ASN A 175 -21.38 9.72 19.08
C ASN A 175 -21.40 8.26 18.65
N ALA A 176 -20.32 7.51 18.89
CA ALA A 176 -20.25 6.10 18.51
C ALA A 176 -21.04 5.24 19.52
N GLY A 177 -22.11 4.60 19.06
CA GLY A 177 -22.87 3.63 19.84
C GLY A 177 -22.24 2.23 19.77
N SER A 178 -22.67 1.31 20.64
CA SER A 178 -22.19 -0.08 20.63
C SER A 178 -22.32 -0.77 19.26
N GLY A 179 -23.35 -0.41 18.48
CA GLY A 179 -23.54 -0.89 17.12
C GLY A 179 -22.41 -0.49 16.17
N ASP A 180 -21.88 0.74 16.28
CA ASP A 180 -20.82 1.24 15.40
C ASP A 180 -19.49 0.53 15.66
N TYR A 181 -19.16 0.26 16.93
CA TYR A 181 -17.98 -0.52 17.30
C TYR A 181 -18.04 -1.95 16.76
N ILE A 182 -19.20 -2.59 16.89
CA ILE A 182 -19.40 -3.97 16.40
C ILE A 182 -19.33 -3.98 14.88
N ALA A 183 -20.03 -3.07 14.21
CA ALA A 183 -20.05 -2.98 12.75
C ALA A 183 -18.65 -2.76 12.19
N TYR A 184 -17.93 -1.76 12.70
CA TYR A 184 -16.56 -1.48 12.28
C TYR A 184 -15.61 -2.64 12.60
N GLY A 185 -15.67 -3.19 13.81
CA GLY A 185 -14.79 -4.27 14.25
C GLY A 185 -14.96 -5.54 13.43
N VAL A 186 -16.21 -5.97 13.18
CA VAL A 186 -16.49 -7.14 12.33
C VAL A 186 -16.05 -6.89 10.90
N PHE A 187 -16.42 -5.74 10.32
CA PHE A 187 -16.10 -5.44 8.93
C PHE A 187 -14.58 -5.33 8.70
N SER A 188 -13.90 -4.51 9.49
CA SER A 188 -12.44 -4.35 9.41
C SER A 188 -11.71 -5.66 9.71
N GLY A 189 -12.18 -6.44 10.68
CA GLY A 189 -11.60 -7.75 11.02
C GLY A 189 -11.72 -8.77 9.89
N VAL A 190 -12.88 -8.85 9.23
CA VAL A 190 -13.07 -9.74 8.06
C VAL A 190 -12.17 -9.33 6.90
N ILE A 191 -12.09 -8.03 6.59
CA ILE A 191 -11.22 -7.54 5.51
C ILE A 191 -9.74 -7.76 5.83
N TRP A 192 -9.33 -7.50 7.08
CA TRP A 192 -7.97 -7.75 7.52
C TRP A 192 -7.61 -9.23 7.44
N LEU A 193 -8.51 -10.13 7.86
CA LEU A 193 -8.30 -11.57 7.75
C LEU A 193 -8.17 -12.01 6.29
N ALA A 194 -9.06 -11.54 5.42
CA ALA A 194 -8.99 -11.82 3.99
C ALA A 194 -7.66 -11.32 3.39
N TYR A 195 -7.24 -10.10 3.74
CA TYR A 195 -5.95 -9.53 3.36
C TYR A 195 -4.79 -10.44 3.80
N VAL A 196 -4.72 -10.82 5.07
CA VAL A 196 -3.65 -11.67 5.61
C VAL A 196 -3.64 -13.04 4.94
N CYS A 197 -4.81 -13.66 4.75
CA CYS A 197 -4.95 -14.95 4.07
C CYS A 197 -4.39 -14.89 2.64
N VAL A 198 -4.78 -13.87 1.86
CA VAL A 198 -4.30 -13.69 0.48
C VAL A 198 -2.78 -13.48 0.46
N ILE A 199 -2.27 -12.55 1.27
CA ILE A 199 -0.84 -12.25 1.30
C ILE A 199 -0.02 -13.48 1.71
N THR A 200 -0.47 -14.23 2.71
CA THR A 200 0.22 -15.43 3.20
C THR A 200 0.19 -16.56 2.17
N TYR A 201 -0.96 -16.79 1.53
CA TYR A 201 -1.11 -17.80 0.48
C TYR A 201 -0.15 -17.57 -0.69
N PHE A 202 -0.03 -16.32 -1.17
CA PHE A 202 0.88 -15.97 -2.25
C PHE A 202 2.35 -15.97 -1.82
N GLU A 203 2.67 -15.70 -0.55
CA GLU A 203 4.04 -15.79 -0.04
C GLU A 203 4.52 -17.26 0.07
N ILE A 204 3.63 -18.18 0.50
CA ILE A 204 3.95 -19.62 0.57
C ILE A 204 4.15 -20.22 -0.83
N ARG A 205 3.39 -19.74 -1.83
CA ARG A 205 3.45 -20.22 -3.21
C ARG A 205 4.50 -19.54 -4.08
N ALA A 206 5.11 -18.45 -3.62
CA ALA A 206 6.17 -17.81 -4.36
C ALA A 206 7.36 -18.79 -4.48
N PRO A 207 7.84 -19.09 -5.71
CA PRO A 207 9.05 -19.88 -5.88
C PRO A 207 10.16 -19.23 -5.05
N ARG A 208 10.70 -19.97 -4.09
CA ARG A 208 11.92 -19.54 -3.41
C ARG A 208 12.99 -19.52 -4.49
N GLU A 209 13.36 -18.33 -4.97
CA GLU A 209 14.71 -18.17 -5.50
C GLU A 209 15.62 -18.51 -4.33
N GLY A 210 16.10 -19.76 -4.32
CA GLY A 210 17.10 -20.21 -3.36
C GLY A 210 18.27 -19.24 -3.38
N PRO A 211 18.99 -19.07 -2.26
CA PRO A 211 20.19 -18.23 -2.22
C PRO A 211 21.06 -18.60 -3.41
N GLY A 212 21.28 -17.62 -4.29
CA GLY A 212 21.72 -17.85 -5.66
C GLY A 212 22.85 -18.86 -5.70
N HIS A 213 22.68 -19.93 -6.48
CA HIS A 213 23.74 -20.92 -6.66
C HIS A 213 24.96 -20.20 -7.25
N PRO A 214 26.06 -19.99 -6.49
CA PRO A 214 27.28 -19.40 -7.07
C PRO A 214 27.86 -20.30 -8.17
N GLY A 215 27.43 -21.56 -8.26
CA GLY A 215 27.89 -22.53 -9.24
C GLY A 215 27.44 -22.30 -10.69
N VAL A 216 26.41 -21.49 -10.98
CA VAL A 216 25.98 -21.28 -12.39
C VAL A 216 26.86 -20.25 -13.10
N LEU A 217 27.31 -19.21 -12.38
CA LEU A 217 28.26 -18.25 -12.93
C LEU A 217 29.68 -18.82 -12.97
N GLU A 218 30.05 -19.64 -11.99
CA GLU A 218 31.33 -20.37 -12.01
C GLU A 218 31.38 -21.42 -13.12
N LYS A 219 30.33 -22.23 -13.28
CA LYS A 219 30.27 -23.23 -14.36
C LYS A 219 30.28 -22.60 -15.74
N ARG A 220 29.64 -21.43 -15.93
CA ARG A 220 29.72 -20.69 -17.21
C ARG A 220 31.09 -20.08 -17.44
N ARG A 221 31.77 -19.58 -16.40
CA ARG A 221 33.14 -19.05 -16.49
C ARG A 221 34.18 -20.15 -16.73
N VAL A 222 34.01 -21.33 -16.12
CA VAL A 222 34.89 -22.49 -16.33
C VAL A 222 34.70 -23.07 -17.73
N LEU A 223 33.46 -23.24 -18.20
CA LEU A 223 33.20 -23.72 -19.56
C LEU A 223 33.73 -22.73 -20.61
N ASN A 224 33.51 -21.43 -20.41
CA ASN A 224 34.03 -20.40 -21.32
C ASN A 224 35.55 -20.19 -21.19
N GLY A 225 36.20 -20.72 -20.15
CA GLY A 225 37.65 -20.70 -19.97
C GLY A 225 38.34 -21.95 -20.49
N SER A 226 37.63 -23.09 -20.55
CA SER A 226 38.13 -24.33 -21.15
C SER A 226 38.11 -24.28 -22.68
N ASP A 227 37.11 -23.63 -23.28
CA ASP A 227 36.98 -23.54 -24.75
C ASP A 227 38.12 -22.71 -25.39
N ASP A 228 38.68 -21.74 -24.66
CA ASP A 228 39.81 -20.92 -25.14
C ASP A 228 41.16 -21.66 -25.07
N SER A 229 41.24 -22.77 -24.34
CA SER A 229 42.47 -23.56 -24.18
C SER A 229 42.61 -24.72 -25.17
N GLU A 230 41.55 -25.09 -25.88
CA GLU A 230 41.55 -26.24 -26.81
C GLU A 230 41.71 -25.85 -28.29
N ASN A 231 41.68 -24.55 -28.64
CA ASN A 231 41.86 -24.08 -30.03
C ASN A 231 43.29 -23.60 -30.36
N GLY A 232 44.28 -24.00 -29.54
CA GLY A 232 45.67 -23.53 -29.64
C GLY A 232 46.67 -24.50 -30.26
N GLN A 233 46.23 -25.62 -30.85
CA GLN A 233 47.14 -26.60 -31.46
C GLN A 233 46.62 -27.09 -32.81
N GLY A 234 47.22 -26.57 -33.89
CA GLY A 234 47.27 -27.28 -35.17
C GLY A 234 47.05 -26.42 -36.40
N SER A 235 48.13 -25.84 -36.95
CA SER A 235 48.50 -25.97 -38.37
C SER A 235 49.61 -24.98 -38.73
N TYR A 236 50.86 -25.43 -38.59
CA TYR A 236 51.95 -24.90 -39.42
C TYR A 236 52.01 -25.79 -40.66
N GLU A 237 51.55 -25.29 -41.80
CA GLU A 237 52.03 -25.82 -43.07
C GLU A 237 52.25 -24.67 -44.06
N SER A 238 53.53 -24.57 -44.42
CA SER A 238 54.13 -23.63 -45.36
C SER A 238 53.70 -23.96 -46.78
N HIS A 239 53.36 -22.96 -47.57
CA HIS A 239 53.54 -23.06 -49.02
C HIS A 239 53.98 -21.72 -49.60
N GLU A 240 55.30 -21.60 -49.75
CA GLU A 240 55.96 -20.67 -50.67
C GLU A 240 55.56 -20.94 -52.13
N GLY A 241 55.57 -19.86 -52.91
CA GLY A 241 54.97 -19.76 -54.22
C GLY A 241 55.70 -20.45 -55.37
N ARG A 242 55.05 -20.39 -56.54
CA ARG A 242 55.69 -20.54 -57.85
C ARG A 242 54.84 -19.89 -58.94
N TYR A 243 55.40 -18.85 -59.56
CA TYR A 243 55.01 -18.35 -60.88
C TYR A 243 55.21 -19.47 -61.93
N THR A 244 54.28 -19.64 -62.88
CA THR A 244 54.59 -19.77 -64.33
C THR A 244 53.34 -19.70 -65.21
N THR A 245 53.52 -18.91 -66.27
CA THR A 245 52.84 -18.62 -67.53
C THR A 245 52.21 -19.79 -68.35
N ARG A 246 51.33 -19.39 -69.29
CA ARG A 246 50.86 -20.03 -70.56
C ARG A 246 49.68 -21.01 -70.43
N ALA A 247 48.70 -21.05 -71.34
CA ALA A 247 48.52 -20.46 -72.68
C ALA A 247 47.03 -20.13 -72.92
#